data_AF-A0A483IWN9-F1
#
_entry.id   AF-A0A483IWN9-F1
#
_cell.length_a   1.000
_cell.length_b   1.000
_cell.length_c   1.000
_cell.angle_alpha   90.00
_cell.angle_beta   90.00
_cell.angle_gamma   90.00
#
_symmetry.space_group_name_H-M   'P 1'
#
loop_
_entity.id
_entity.type
_entity.pdbx_description
1 polymer ?
#
loop_
_entity_poly.entity_id
_entity_poly.type
_entity_poly.pdbx_seq_one_letter_code
_entity_poly.pdbx_strand_id
1 'polypeptide(L)'
;MMTENNNPVVTTWFQQQQTPAGWFDLLIIMIEGMLNNAGELESQPFLRQMGASLAETHPLPASETVGELEANINRLLTHFHWGVVTIDVGEDGLRLRHQALPVSRDDAGRVRWCNAFCAILEGLYSRWLQSQGGSAHVILQRERVFSVSDVQFLYYHP
;
A
#
# COMPACT_ATOMS: atom_id res chain seq x y z
N MET A 1 3.27 -15.21 25.95
CA MET A 1 2.53 -16.28 25.24
C MET A 1 1.38 -15.59 24.52
N MET A 2 1.61 -15.12 23.29
CA MET A 2 0.56 -14.49 22.49
C MET A 2 -0.23 -15.62 21.84
N THR A 3 -1.51 -15.75 22.15
CA THR A 3 -2.41 -16.67 21.45
C THR A 3 -2.61 -16.15 20.03
N GLU A 4 -2.00 -16.82 19.05
CA GLU A 4 -2.38 -16.68 17.64
C GLU A 4 -3.82 -17.18 17.49
N ASN A 5 -4.79 -16.30 17.73
CA ASN A 5 -6.20 -16.53 17.41
C ASN A 5 -6.39 -16.37 15.89
N ASN A 6 -5.76 -17.23 15.11
CA ASN A 6 -5.86 -17.24 13.66
C ASN A 6 -7.13 -18.01 13.26
N ASN A 7 -8.30 -17.40 13.47
CA ASN A 7 -9.57 -18.01 13.08
C ASN A 7 -9.74 -17.90 11.55
N PRO A 8 -9.65 -18.99 10.78
CA PRO A 8 -9.71 -18.95 9.33
C PRO A 8 -11.01 -18.34 8.80
N VAL A 9 -12.12 -18.51 9.52
CA VAL A 9 -13.41 -17.91 9.15
C VAL A 9 -13.35 -16.39 9.18
N VAL A 10 -12.71 -15.83 10.22
CA VAL A 10 -12.55 -14.38 10.38
C VAL A 10 -11.63 -13.84 9.29
N THR A 11 -10.51 -14.52 9.02
CA THR A 11 -9.57 -14.14 7.95
C THR A 11 -10.25 -14.14 6.58
N THR A 12 -11.02 -15.19 6.25
CA THR A 12 -11.77 -15.26 4.99
C THR A 12 -12.83 -14.16 4.90
N TRP A 13 -13.56 -13.87 5.98
CA TRP A 13 -14.58 -12.81 6.01
C TRP A 13 -13.97 -11.41 5.78
N PHE A 14 -12.82 -11.11 6.38
CA PHE A 14 -12.09 -9.86 6.11
C PHE A 14 -11.58 -9.80 4.67
N GLN A 15 -11.00 -10.89 4.15
CA GLN A 15 -10.51 -10.95 2.79
C GLN A 15 -11.62 -10.69 1.76
N GLN A 16 -12.84 -11.18 2.02
CA GLN A 16 -14.00 -10.95 1.15
C GLN A 16 -14.41 -9.48 1.06
N GLN A 17 -14.32 -8.72 2.15
CA GLN A 17 -14.59 -7.27 2.15
C GLN A 17 -13.46 -6.47 1.51
N GLN A 18 -12.22 -6.91 1.72
CA GLN A 18 -11.03 -6.27 1.15
C GLN A 18 -10.92 -6.45 -0.37
N THR A 19 -11.41 -7.57 -0.90
CA THR A 19 -11.34 -7.89 -2.35
C THR A 19 -12.73 -8.23 -2.91
N PRO A 20 -13.68 -7.28 -2.93
CA PRO A 20 -15.05 -7.56 -3.34
C PRO A 20 -15.10 -7.97 -4.82
N ALA A 21 -15.81 -9.06 -5.11
CA ALA A 21 -15.95 -9.57 -6.48
C ALA A 21 -16.57 -8.52 -7.43
N GLY A 22 -16.28 -8.64 -8.71
CA GLY A 22 -16.67 -7.67 -9.75
C GLY A 22 -15.62 -6.58 -9.92
N TRP A 23 -15.69 -5.52 -9.10
CA TRP A 23 -14.80 -4.36 -9.27
C TRP A 23 -13.33 -4.70 -9.03
N PHE A 24 -13.02 -5.54 -8.03
CA PHE A 24 -11.66 -5.98 -7.78
C PHE A 24 -11.15 -6.90 -8.91
N ASP A 25 -12.00 -7.80 -9.43
CA ASP A 25 -11.63 -8.67 -10.56
C ASP A 25 -11.33 -7.85 -11.83
N LEU A 26 -12.14 -6.82 -12.11
CA LEU A 26 -11.90 -5.89 -13.22
C LEU A 26 -10.58 -5.13 -13.04
N LEU A 27 -10.28 -4.66 -11.83
CA LEU A 27 -9.01 -3.98 -11.53
C LEU A 27 -7.80 -4.91 -11.75
N ILE A 28 -7.90 -6.17 -11.33
CA ILE A 28 -6.86 -7.19 -11.57
C ILE A 28 -6.65 -7.36 -13.08
N ILE A 29 -7.72 -7.57 -13.85
CA ILE A 29 -7.65 -7.74 -15.31
C ILE A 29 -6.98 -6.53 -15.98
N MET A 30 -7.34 -5.30 -15.57
CA MET A 30 -6.74 -4.08 -16.12
C MET A 30 -5.24 -4.00 -15.84
N ILE A 31 -4.83 -4.28 -14.60
CA ILE A 31 -3.43 -4.24 -14.20
C ILE A 31 -2.64 -5.36 -14.89
N GLU A 32 -3.17 -6.58 -14.97
CA GLU A 32 -2.53 -7.68 -15.70
C GLU A 32 -2.40 -7.38 -17.18
N GLY A 33 -3.45 -6.85 -17.83
CA GLY A 33 -3.41 -6.44 -19.23
C GLY A 33 -2.33 -5.39 -19.50
N MET A 34 -2.21 -4.40 -18.61
CA MET A 34 -1.16 -3.39 -18.69
C MET A 34 0.24 -4.00 -18.52
N LEU A 35 0.44 -4.84 -17.50
CA LEU A 35 1.73 -5.49 -17.23
C LEU A 35 2.15 -6.40 -18.39
N ASN A 36 1.22 -7.13 -18.99
CA ASN A 36 1.47 -8.01 -20.13
C ASN A 36 1.81 -7.22 -21.40
N ASN A 37 1.28 -6.01 -21.55
CA ASN A 37 1.52 -5.17 -22.72
C ASN A 37 2.79 -4.32 -22.62
N ALA A 38 3.02 -3.67 -21.48
CA ALA A 38 4.13 -2.73 -21.31
C ALA A 38 5.39 -3.38 -20.70
N GLY A 39 5.23 -4.47 -19.95
CA GLY A 39 6.28 -5.00 -19.08
C GLY A 39 6.15 -4.50 -17.65
N GLU A 40 6.71 -5.24 -16.69
CA GLU A 40 6.55 -4.95 -15.25
C GLU A 40 7.32 -3.70 -14.82
N LEU A 41 8.53 -3.50 -15.35
CA LEU A 41 9.38 -2.35 -15.00
C LEU A 41 8.81 -1.06 -15.59
N GLU A 42 8.36 -1.12 -16.83
CA GLU A 42 7.80 -0.03 -17.62
C GLU A 42 6.43 0.41 -17.10
N SER A 43 5.69 -0.49 -16.46
CA SER A 43 4.39 -0.18 -15.83
C SER A 43 4.53 0.54 -14.48
N GLN A 44 5.67 0.43 -13.80
CA GLN A 44 5.82 0.97 -12.44
C GLN A 44 5.59 2.48 -12.30
N PRO A 45 6.13 3.36 -13.18
CA PRO A 45 5.88 4.79 -13.09
C PRO A 45 4.39 5.13 -13.19
N PHE A 46 3.66 4.42 -14.06
CA PHE A 46 2.22 4.61 -14.21
C PHE A 46 1.45 4.16 -12.96
N LEU A 47 1.79 3.01 -12.38
CA LEU A 47 1.20 2.53 -11.12
C LEU A 47 1.42 3.52 -9.97
N ARG A 48 2.64 4.04 -9.82
CA ARG A 48 2.95 5.11 -8.85
C ARG A 48 2.11 6.37 -9.11
N GLN A 49 1.97 6.78 -10.36
CA GLN A 49 1.13 7.93 -10.70
C GLN A 49 -0.34 7.73 -10.32
N MET A 50 -0.90 6.53 -10.49
CA MET A 50 -2.25 6.22 -10.03
C MET A 50 -2.37 6.34 -8.51
N GLY A 51 -1.39 5.84 -7.76
CA GLY A 51 -1.33 6.00 -6.30
C GLY A 51 -1.30 7.46 -5.88
N ALA A 52 -0.47 8.29 -6.51
CA ALA A 52 -0.40 9.72 -6.24
C ALA A 52 -1.73 10.44 -6.55
N SER A 53 -2.38 10.07 -7.65
CA SER A 53 -3.69 10.64 -8.04
C SER A 53 -4.80 10.26 -7.06
N LEU A 54 -4.76 9.04 -6.52
CA LEU A 54 -5.67 8.59 -5.45
C LEU A 54 -5.45 9.39 -4.17
N ALA A 55 -4.18 9.67 -3.82
CA ALA A 55 -3.83 10.48 -2.66
C ALA A 55 -4.36 11.92 -2.75
N GLU A 56 -4.39 12.49 -3.96
CA GLU A 56 -4.96 13.82 -4.21
C GLU A 56 -6.49 13.83 -4.12
N THR A 57 -7.13 12.74 -4.54
CA THR A 57 -8.58 12.55 -4.41
C THR A 57 -9.00 12.34 -2.96
N HIS A 58 -8.13 11.73 -2.15
CA HIS A 58 -8.33 11.46 -0.72
C HIS A 58 -7.18 12.04 0.11
N PRO A 59 -7.12 13.37 0.28
CA PRO A 59 -6.03 14.01 1.01
C PRO A 59 -6.09 13.70 2.50
N LEU A 60 -4.91 13.60 3.13
CA LEU A 60 -4.81 13.58 4.59
C LEU A 60 -5.05 14.98 5.15
N PRO A 61 -5.67 15.11 6.34
CA PRO A 61 -5.59 16.35 7.09
C PRO A 61 -4.14 16.63 7.50
N ALA A 62 -3.85 17.88 7.89
CA ALA A 62 -2.55 18.23 8.46
C ALA A 62 -2.31 17.45 9.76
N SER A 63 -1.08 16.99 9.95
CA SER A 63 -0.62 16.24 11.13
C SER A 63 0.56 16.97 11.75
N GLU A 64 0.54 17.19 13.06
CA GLU A 64 1.62 17.86 13.80
C GLU A 64 2.67 16.86 14.31
N THR A 65 2.29 15.59 14.43
CA THR A 65 3.17 14.51 14.90
C THR A 65 3.15 13.30 13.97
N VAL A 66 4.18 12.45 14.08
CA VAL A 66 4.23 11.16 13.35
C VAL A 66 3.08 10.23 13.78
N GLY A 67 2.68 10.26 15.06
CA GLY A 67 1.54 9.49 15.55
C GLY A 67 0.21 9.94 14.93
N GLU A 68 0.00 11.25 14.76
CA GLU A 68 -1.17 11.78 14.05
C GLU A 68 -1.16 11.41 12.57
N LEU A 69 0.01 11.48 11.93
CA LEU A 69 0.19 11.07 10.54
C LEU A 69 -0.18 9.59 10.35
N GLU A 70 0.34 8.71 11.20
CA GLU A 70 0.01 7.28 11.21
C GLU A 70 -1.50 7.06 11.39
N ALA A 71 -2.11 7.73 12.38
CA ALA A 71 -3.56 7.62 12.63
C ALA A 71 -4.39 8.10 11.43
N ASN A 72 -3.98 9.20 10.80
CA ASN A 72 -4.64 9.76 9.62
C ASN A 72 -4.55 8.82 8.41
N ILE A 73 -3.38 8.23 8.16
CA ILE A 73 -3.20 7.23 7.12
C ILE A 73 -4.07 6.00 7.40
N ASN A 74 -4.02 5.45 8.61
CA ASN A 74 -4.77 4.27 8.99
C ASN A 74 -6.28 4.45 8.87
N ARG A 75 -6.80 5.65 9.11
CA ARG A 75 -8.22 5.96 8.90
C ARG A 75 -8.64 5.81 7.44
N LEU A 76 -7.82 6.27 6.49
CA LEU A 76 -8.10 6.10 5.05
C LEU A 76 -7.89 4.66 4.61
N LEU A 77 -6.81 4.00 5.02
CA LEU A 77 -6.58 2.58 4.70
C LEU A 77 -7.71 1.70 5.22
N THR A 78 -8.19 1.94 6.44
CA THR A 78 -9.34 1.22 7.01
C THR A 78 -10.61 1.47 6.19
N HIS A 79 -10.85 2.71 5.76
CA HIS A 79 -12.00 3.06 4.92
C HIS A 79 -11.96 2.35 3.56
N PHE A 80 -10.77 2.15 2.99
CA PHE A 80 -10.58 1.40 1.75
C PHE A 80 -10.53 -0.12 1.97
N HIS A 81 -10.51 -0.58 3.22
CA HIS A 81 -10.19 -1.95 3.59
C HIS A 81 -8.81 -2.42 3.11
N TRP A 82 -7.82 -1.52 3.07
CA TRP A 82 -6.46 -1.77 2.57
C TRP A 82 -5.46 -2.06 3.70
N GLY A 83 -5.91 -2.56 4.84
CA GLY A 83 -5.03 -2.92 5.94
C GLY A 83 -4.63 -1.73 6.80
N VAL A 84 -3.44 -1.82 7.41
CA VAL A 84 -2.92 -0.86 8.39
C VAL A 84 -1.44 -0.61 8.19
N VAL A 85 -0.94 0.52 8.69
CA VAL A 85 0.47 0.89 8.66
C VAL A 85 0.96 1.24 10.07
N THR A 86 2.22 0.92 10.35
CA THR A 86 2.99 1.51 11.45
C THR A 86 4.13 2.34 10.88
N ILE A 87 4.46 3.46 11.53
CA ILE A 87 5.50 4.40 11.09
C ILE A 87 6.58 4.50 12.16
N ASP A 88 7.77 4.04 11.81
CA ASP A 88 8.96 4.14 12.64
C ASP A 88 9.91 5.22 12.11
N VAL A 89 10.37 6.11 13.00
CA VAL A 89 11.38 7.11 12.67
C VAL A 89 12.76 6.51 12.91
N GLY A 90 13.56 6.38 11.84
CA GLY A 90 14.95 5.93 11.91
C GLY A 90 15.93 7.04 11.52
N GLU A 91 17.22 6.74 11.65
CA GLU A 91 18.31 7.65 11.26
C GLU A 91 18.30 7.97 9.76
N ASP A 92 17.94 6.98 8.93
CA ASP A 92 17.93 7.09 7.46
C ASP A 92 16.60 7.62 6.88
N GLY A 93 15.58 7.84 7.71
CA GLY A 93 14.26 8.26 7.26
C GLY A 93 13.09 7.56 7.97
N LEU A 94 11.90 7.61 7.38
CA LEU A 94 10.70 6.97 7.93
C LEU A 94 10.51 5.59 7.33
N ARG A 95 10.29 4.58 8.17
CA ARG A 95 9.92 3.23 7.75
C ARG A 95 8.42 3.03 7.95
N LEU A 96 7.73 2.71 6.87
CA LEU A 96 6.29 2.43 6.89
C LEU A 96 6.11 0.93 6.71
N ARG A 97 5.71 0.22 7.76
CA ARG A 97 5.36 -1.20 7.67
C ARG A 97 3.86 -1.34 7.47
N HIS A 98 3.48 -1.82 6.31
CA HIS A 98 2.09 -1.99 5.90
C HIS A 98 1.70 -3.47 6.00
N GLN A 99 0.62 -3.75 6.73
CA GLN A 99 0.12 -5.09 7.01
C GLN A 99 -1.33 -5.24 6.57
N ALA A 100 -1.72 -6.49 6.29
CA ALA A 100 -3.01 -6.83 5.71
C ALA A 100 -3.26 -6.13 4.36
N LEU A 101 -2.24 -6.09 3.50
CA LEU A 101 -2.36 -5.61 2.11
C LEU A 101 -3.39 -6.47 1.33
N PRO A 102 -4.25 -5.90 0.47
CA PRO A 102 -5.20 -6.68 -0.34
C PRO A 102 -4.50 -7.76 -1.17
N VAL A 103 -4.86 -9.02 -0.99
CA VAL A 103 -4.22 -10.15 -1.69
C VAL A 103 -5.14 -10.69 -2.79
N SER A 104 -4.59 -10.96 -3.98
CA SER A 104 -5.33 -11.63 -5.05
C SER A 104 -5.90 -12.98 -4.58
N ARG A 105 -7.13 -13.27 -5.02
CA ARG A 105 -7.81 -14.54 -4.76
C ARG A 105 -7.14 -15.69 -5.54
N ASP A 106 -6.55 -15.40 -6.69
CA ASP A 106 -5.78 -16.36 -7.47
C ASP A 106 -4.35 -16.47 -6.93
N ASP A 107 -3.98 -17.67 -6.49
CA ASP A 107 -2.66 -17.99 -5.94
C ASP A 107 -1.53 -17.71 -6.96
N ALA A 108 -1.77 -17.97 -8.25
CA ALA A 108 -0.76 -17.77 -9.29
C ALA A 108 -0.44 -16.28 -9.50
N GLY A 109 -1.44 -15.42 -9.39
CA GLY A 109 -1.30 -13.97 -9.54
C GLY A 109 -0.86 -13.20 -8.29
N ARG A 110 -0.80 -13.81 -7.09
CA ARG A 110 -0.58 -13.08 -5.82
C ARG A 110 0.69 -12.23 -5.78
N VAL A 111 1.81 -12.78 -6.22
CA VAL A 111 3.10 -12.06 -6.18
C VAL A 111 3.09 -10.88 -7.14
N ARG A 112 2.58 -11.10 -8.37
CA ARG A 112 2.47 -10.05 -9.39
C ARG A 112 1.55 -8.93 -8.93
N TRP A 113 0.40 -9.28 -8.37
CA TRP A 113 -0.52 -8.32 -7.77
C TRP A 113 0.14 -7.55 -6.62
N CYS A 114 0.80 -8.25 -5.69
CA CYS A 114 1.52 -7.62 -4.59
C CYS A 114 2.53 -6.59 -5.11
N ASN A 115 3.32 -6.92 -6.13
CA ASN A 115 4.27 -5.98 -6.75
C ASN A 115 3.56 -4.76 -7.33
N ALA A 116 2.51 -4.97 -8.12
CA ALA A 116 1.77 -3.88 -8.74
C ALA A 116 1.12 -2.96 -7.69
N PHE A 117 0.51 -3.55 -6.67
CA PHE A 117 -0.13 -2.80 -5.60
C PHE A 117 0.90 -2.10 -4.69
N CYS A 118 2.08 -2.67 -4.48
CA CYS A 118 3.18 -1.97 -3.82
C CYS A 118 3.58 -0.71 -4.59
N ALA A 119 3.67 -0.76 -5.92
CA ALA A 119 3.96 0.43 -6.72
C ALA A 119 2.85 1.50 -6.62
N ILE A 120 1.58 1.09 -6.52
CA ILE A 120 0.47 2.02 -6.23
C ILE A 120 0.66 2.65 -4.84
N LEU A 121 0.93 1.85 -3.82
CA LEU A 121 1.16 2.34 -2.46
C LEU A 121 2.38 3.25 -2.37
N GLU A 122 3.44 3.00 -3.15
CA GLU A 122 4.61 3.90 -3.23
C GLU A 122 4.20 5.31 -3.63
N GLY A 123 3.36 5.44 -4.67
CA GLY A 123 2.84 6.74 -5.11
C GLY A 123 1.89 7.37 -4.11
N LEU A 124 1.00 6.57 -3.51
CA LEU A 124 0.02 7.01 -2.51
C LEU A 124 0.72 7.62 -1.27
N TYR A 125 1.63 6.86 -0.66
CA TYR A 125 2.36 7.31 0.51
C TYR A 125 3.30 8.47 0.20
N SER A 126 3.99 8.44 -0.94
CA SER A 126 4.86 9.56 -1.34
C SER A 126 4.07 10.86 -1.39
N ARG A 127 2.90 10.86 -2.04
CA ARG A 127 2.09 12.07 -2.19
C ARG A 127 1.49 12.54 -0.87
N TRP A 128 1.03 11.63 -0.03
CA TRP A 128 0.59 11.95 1.32
C TRP A 128 1.71 12.57 2.16
N LEU A 129 2.90 11.96 2.20
CA LEU A 129 4.03 12.48 2.98
C LEU A 129 4.49 13.86 2.47
N GLN A 130 4.53 14.08 1.16
CA GLN A 130 4.82 15.38 0.56
C GLN A 130 3.81 16.45 1.00
N SER A 131 2.52 16.10 1.08
CA SER A 131 1.48 17.05 1.54
C SER A 131 1.62 17.49 3.00
N GLN A 132 2.38 16.74 3.82
CA GLN A 132 2.63 17.02 5.23
C GLN A 132 3.95 17.79 5.45
N GLY A 133 4.53 18.35 4.39
CA GLY A 133 5.81 19.07 4.45
C GLY A 133 7.03 18.21 4.10
N GLY A 134 6.83 16.97 3.64
CA GLY A 134 7.89 16.15 3.06
C GLY A 134 8.50 16.82 1.82
N SER A 135 9.82 16.82 1.71
CA SER A 135 10.52 17.43 0.57
C SER A 135 10.27 16.64 -0.73
N ALA A 136 10.20 17.36 -1.86
CA ALA A 136 10.01 16.75 -3.19
C ALA A 136 11.15 15.79 -3.62
N HIS A 137 12.29 15.85 -2.94
CA HIS A 137 13.49 15.05 -3.22
C HIS A 137 13.54 13.75 -2.40
N VAL A 138 12.56 13.51 -1.53
CA VAL A 138 12.48 12.27 -0.76
C VAL A 138 11.84 11.19 -1.62
N ILE A 139 12.43 10.01 -1.61
CA ILE A 139 11.93 8.84 -2.34
C ILE A 139 11.26 7.92 -1.33
N LEU A 140 10.06 7.44 -1.67
CA LEU A 140 9.48 6.27 -1.03
C LEU A 140 9.71 5.06 -1.94
N GLN A 141 10.36 4.04 -1.42
CA GLN A 141 10.53 2.76 -2.13
C GLN A 141 10.29 1.60 -1.20
N ARG A 142 9.87 0.46 -1.78
CA ARG A 142 9.80 -0.80 -1.05
C ARG A 142 11.19 -1.23 -0.58
N GLU A 143 11.36 -1.36 0.74
CA GLU A 143 12.60 -1.81 1.38
C GLU A 143 12.61 -3.32 1.59
N ARG A 144 11.48 -3.90 2.01
CA ARG A 144 11.38 -5.33 2.32
C ARG A 144 9.96 -5.88 2.10
N VAL A 145 9.87 -7.13 1.66
CA VAL A 145 8.62 -7.91 1.62
C VAL A 145 8.73 -9.04 2.65
N PHE A 146 7.87 -9.04 3.67
CA PHE A 146 7.78 -10.14 4.63
C PHE A 146 6.81 -11.22 4.14
N SER A 147 5.72 -10.80 3.49
CA SER A 147 4.76 -11.66 2.78
C SER A 147 3.99 -10.85 1.74
N VAL A 148 3.12 -11.49 0.96
CA VAL A 148 2.22 -10.78 0.01
C VAL A 148 1.22 -9.84 0.70
N SER A 149 1.09 -9.92 2.03
CA SER A 149 0.22 -9.06 2.84
C SER A 149 0.97 -8.21 3.88
N ASP A 150 2.31 -8.26 3.93
CA ASP A 150 3.15 -7.54 4.91
C ASP A 150 4.42 -7.04 4.23
N VAL A 151 4.51 -5.72 4.04
CA VAL A 151 5.53 -5.05 3.24
C VAL A 151 6.02 -3.80 3.98
N GLN A 152 7.31 -3.52 3.88
CA GLN A 152 7.94 -2.32 4.44
C GLN A 152 8.44 -1.40 3.33
N PHE A 153 8.14 -0.12 3.49
CA PHE A 153 8.62 0.96 2.65
C PHE A 153 9.58 1.85 3.44
N LEU A 154 10.56 2.42 2.76
CA LEU A 154 11.47 3.41 3.31
C LEU A 154 11.26 4.74 2.57
N TYR A 155 10.99 5.78 3.36
CA TYR A 155 10.94 7.18 2.95
C TYR A 155 12.26 7.85 3.34
N TYR A 156 13.13 8.10 2.37
CA TYR A 156 14.50 8.56 2.63
C TYR A 156 15.00 9.57 1.60
N HIS A 157 15.95 10.40 2.03
CA HIS A 157 16.70 11.26 1.14
C HIS A 157 17.84 10.44 0.53
N PRO A 158 17.89 10.26 -0.80
CA PRO A 158 18.89 9.43 -1.48
C PRO A 158 20.31 10.02 -1.46
#